data_AF-A0A1I4Z3V7-F1
#
_entry.id   AF-A0A1I4Z3V7-F1
#
_cell.length_a   1.000
_cell.length_b   1.000
_cell.length_c   1.000
_cell.angle_alpha   90.00
_cell.angle_beta   90.00
_cell.angle_gamma   90.00
#
_symmetry.space_group_name_H-M   'P 1'
#
loop_
_entity.id
_entity.type
_entity.pdbx_description
1 polymer ?
#
loop_
_entity_poly.entity_id
_entity_poly.type
_entity_poly.pdbx_seq_one_letter_code
_entity_poly.pdbx_strand_id
1 'polypeptide(L)'
;MIFKELDPFQSDDKFARSGRAAEEKMAFYLKRFFGNDPDILVLNGIRIEADGDAAQIDHLVIHSHGLSIVESKSVHGKIQIKDDGQWIRWFGANQSKGMASPITQARLQERFFRDVLGKASKNEAFFSKFPIDLYVAISDDGIIIWPQSGPVSGVCKADQVADKIIESNQEKSAKKGLELTLDNRKKIAAFLKAINKPLTKTAPEPEVVEPQIAQAINPFPEPVADTATVHTCKHCGGKNLEIRYSYSYFFYCNDCERNTAIKAACPTCGGAAKLRKQKKEFFAECEKDAYSGLFFVNP
;
A
#
# COMPACT_ATOMS: atom_id res chain seq x y z
N MET A 1 -5.35 -24.86 1.86
CA MET A 1 -5.53 -24.41 3.25
C MET A 1 -4.87 -23.05 3.47
N ILE A 2 -5.52 -22.13 4.20
CA ILE A 2 -4.84 -20.92 4.71
C ILE A 2 -4.09 -21.26 6.00
N PHE A 3 -2.76 -21.22 5.93
CA PHE A 3 -1.86 -21.58 7.04
C PHE A 3 -1.51 -20.38 7.94
N LYS A 4 -1.49 -19.19 7.34
CA LYS A 4 -1.36 -17.90 8.05
C LYS A 4 -2.27 -16.86 7.38
N GLU A 5 -3.14 -16.25 8.17
CA GLU A 5 -3.92 -15.08 7.77
C GLU A 5 -3.07 -13.80 7.85
N LEU A 6 -3.50 -12.74 7.17
CA LEU A 6 -2.84 -11.43 7.28
C LEU A 6 -2.86 -10.95 8.74
N ASP A 7 -1.76 -10.33 9.18
CA ASP A 7 -1.69 -9.76 10.53
C ASP A 7 -2.64 -8.55 10.65
N PRO A 8 -3.13 -8.21 11.86
CA PRO A 8 -3.91 -6.99 12.08
C PRO A 8 -3.17 -5.76 11.58
N PHE A 9 -3.90 -4.83 10.97
CA PHE A 9 -3.34 -3.62 10.37
C PHE A 9 -4.19 -2.41 10.73
N GLN A 10 -3.53 -1.35 11.22
CA GLN A 10 -4.14 -0.04 11.42
C GLN A 10 -3.15 1.04 10.97
N SER A 11 -3.63 1.98 10.18
CA SER A 11 -2.84 3.11 9.70
C SER A 11 -3.77 4.22 9.21
N ASP A 12 -3.46 5.47 9.59
CA ASP A 12 -4.18 6.64 9.06
C ASP A 12 -3.70 7.01 7.65
N ASP A 13 -2.47 6.62 7.29
CA ASP A 13 -1.91 6.85 5.96
C ASP A 13 -2.76 6.18 4.87
N LYS A 14 -3.19 6.98 3.90
CA LYS A 14 -4.07 6.54 2.82
C LYS A 14 -3.38 5.52 1.90
N PHE A 15 -2.09 5.69 1.61
CA PHE A 15 -1.36 4.78 0.72
C PHE A 15 -1.16 3.42 1.38
N ALA A 16 -0.88 3.40 2.68
CA ALA A 16 -0.77 2.19 3.48
C ALA A 16 -2.11 1.44 3.53
N ARG A 17 -3.24 2.13 3.72
CA ARG A 17 -4.58 1.52 3.64
C ARG A 17 -4.89 0.96 2.25
N SER A 18 -4.54 1.68 1.19
CA SER A 18 -4.73 1.20 -0.19
C SER A 18 -3.86 -0.03 -0.50
N GLY A 19 -2.61 -0.05 -0.02
CA GLY A 19 -1.73 -1.22 -0.10
C GLY A 19 -2.35 -2.41 0.62
N ARG A 20 -2.77 -2.20 1.88
CA ARG A 20 -3.45 -3.22 2.66
C ARG A 20 -4.71 -3.78 1.99
N ALA A 21 -5.54 -2.92 1.41
CA ALA A 21 -6.75 -3.36 0.70
C ALA A 21 -6.42 -4.25 -0.51
N ALA A 22 -5.28 -4.02 -1.18
CA ALA A 22 -4.81 -4.89 -2.26
C ALA A 22 -4.35 -6.25 -1.72
N GLU A 23 -3.61 -6.28 -0.60
CA GLU A 23 -3.23 -7.52 0.09
C GLU A 23 -4.48 -8.31 0.53
N GLU A 24 -5.47 -7.66 1.13
CA GLU A 24 -6.71 -8.30 1.60
C GLU A 24 -7.52 -8.89 0.45
N LYS A 25 -7.60 -8.16 -0.67
CA LYS A 25 -8.27 -8.65 -1.88
C LYS A 25 -7.56 -9.86 -2.47
N MET A 26 -6.23 -9.84 -2.51
CA MET A 26 -5.45 -10.98 -2.99
C MET A 26 -5.58 -12.19 -2.05
N ALA A 27 -5.53 -11.98 -0.74
CA ALA A 27 -5.78 -13.02 0.26
C ALA A 27 -7.19 -13.63 0.12
N PHE A 28 -8.20 -12.83 -0.20
CA PHE A 28 -9.56 -13.30 -0.47
C PHE A 28 -9.60 -14.28 -1.66
N TYR A 29 -8.97 -13.94 -2.80
CA TYR A 29 -8.90 -14.86 -3.93
C TYR A 29 -8.17 -16.16 -3.58
N LEU A 30 -6.99 -16.07 -2.95
CA LEU A 30 -6.24 -17.25 -2.56
C LEU A 30 -7.04 -18.15 -1.60
N LYS A 31 -7.82 -17.56 -0.68
CA LYS A 31 -8.72 -18.31 0.19
C LYS A 31 -9.87 -18.95 -0.57
N ARG A 32 -10.45 -18.27 -1.57
CA ARG A 32 -11.55 -18.81 -2.36
C ARG A 32 -11.13 -20.00 -3.23
N PHE A 33 -9.96 -19.91 -3.85
CA PHE A 33 -9.42 -20.97 -4.71
C PHE A 33 -8.77 -22.09 -3.92
N PHE A 34 -7.93 -21.77 -2.95
CA PHE A 34 -7.06 -22.74 -2.28
C PHE A 34 -7.42 -23.01 -0.83
N GLY A 35 -8.41 -22.35 -0.24
CA GLY A 35 -8.76 -22.49 1.18
C GLY A 35 -9.05 -23.93 1.60
N ASN A 36 -9.68 -24.71 0.72
CA ASN A 36 -10.05 -26.10 0.95
C ASN A 36 -9.15 -27.12 0.22
N ASP A 37 -8.16 -26.64 -0.53
CA ASP A 37 -7.20 -27.50 -1.22
C ASP A 37 -6.20 -28.09 -0.19
N PRO A 38 -6.12 -29.42 -0.03
CA PRO A 38 -5.21 -30.05 0.92
C PRO A 38 -3.75 -30.04 0.45
N ASP A 39 -3.50 -29.82 -0.84
CA ASP A 39 -2.17 -29.84 -1.45
C ASP A 39 -1.52 -28.46 -1.49
N ILE A 40 -2.28 -27.40 -1.25
CA ILE A 40 -1.82 -26.02 -1.25
C ILE A 40 -1.88 -25.41 0.17
N LEU A 41 -0.79 -24.78 0.60
CA LEU A 41 -0.72 -24.01 1.84
C LEU A 41 -0.46 -22.55 1.51
N VAL A 42 -1.27 -21.63 2.03
CA VAL A 42 -1.12 -20.19 1.80
C VAL A 42 -0.67 -19.51 3.09
N LEU A 43 0.37 -18.69 3.02
CA LEU A 43 0.83 -17.83 4.11
C LEU A 43 0.74 -16.37 3.64
N ASN A 44 -0.16 -15.61 4.26
CA ASN A 44 -0.33 -14.19 3.96
C ASN A 44 0.50 -13.32 4.89
N GLY A 45 1.16 -12.30 4.35
CA GLY A 45 1.93 -11.29 5.08
C GLY A 45 3.04 -11.89 5.92
N ILE A 46 4.00 -12.59 5.29
CA ILE A 46 5.17 -13.11 6.00
C ILE A 46 6.29 -12.10 5.92
N ARG A 47 6.88 -11.75 7.06
CA ARG A 47 8.12 -10.98 7.11
C ARG A 47 9.17 -11.75 7.89
N ILE A 48 10.36 -11.85 7.32
CA ILE A 48 11.47 -12.62 7.88
C ILE A 48 12.67 -11.71 8.02
N GLU A 49 13.44 -11.90 9.08
CA GLU A 49 14.72 -11.23 9.31
C GLU A 49 15.83 -12.27 9.40
N ALA A 50 16.93 -12.04 8.70
CA ALA A 50 18.12 -12.89 8.71
C ALA A 50 19.35 -12.05 8.37
N ASP A 51 20.48 -12.30 9.05
CA ASP A 51 21.78 -11.68 8.78
C ASP A 51 21.77 -10.13 8.67
N GLY A 52 20.93 -9.48 9.49
CA GLY A 52 20.79 -8.02 9.49
C GLY A 52 19.95 -7.44 8.35
N ASP A 53 19.36 -8.29 7.51
CA ASP A 53 18.44 -7.92 6.44
C ASP A 53 17.02 -8.45 6.73
N ALA A 54 16.02 -7.94 6.01
CA ALA A 54 14.64 -8.36 6.13
C ALA A 54 13.89 -8.36 4.80
N ALA A 55 13.09 -9.40 4.58
CA ALA A 55 12.18 -9.48 3.44
C ALA A 55 10.75 -9.68 3.91
N GLN A 56 9.83 -8.90 3.35
CA GLN A 56 8.39 -9.08 3.48
C GLN A 56 7.84 -9.63 2.17
N ILE A 57 6.94 -10.60 2.26
CA ILE A 57 6.17 -11.18 1.16
C ILE A 57 4.69 -11.01 1.48
N ASP A 58 3.94 -10.41 0.56
CA ASP A 58 2.51 -10.21 0.71
C ASP A 58 1.77 -11.54 0.76
N HIS A 59 2.04 -12.45 -0.18
CA HIS A 59 1.49 -13.80 -0.15
C HIS A 59 2.48 -14.85 -0.65
N LEU A 60 2.62 -15.92 0.12
CA LEU A 60 3.38 -17.11 -0.27
C LEU A 60 2.42 -18.29 -0.41
N VAL A 61 2.44 -18.93 -1.58
CA VAL A 61 1.69 -20.15 -1.86
C VAL A 61 2.68 -21.32 -1.94
N ILE A 62 2.48 -22.33 -1.12
CA ILE A 62 3.28 -23.56 -1.10
C ILE A 62 2.45 -24.66 -1.73
N HIS A 63 2.94 -25.23 -2.81
CA HIS A 63 2.24 -26.26 -3.59
C HIS A 63 3.16 -27.46 -3.84
N SER A 64 2.62 -28.52 -4.44
CA SER A 64 3.36 -29.77 -4.69
C SER A 64 4.62 -29.62 -5.54
N HIS A 65 4.75 -28.55 -6.32
CA HIS A 65 5.85 -28.38 -7.27
C HIS A 65 6.79 -27.20 -6.96
N GLY A 66 6.66 -26.57 -5.79
CA GLY A 66 7.45 -25.39 -5.47
C GLY A 66 6.76 -24.40 -4.54
N LEU A 67 7.19 -23.14 -4.67
CA LEU A 67 6.59 -21.97 -4.04
C LEU A 67 6.13 -20.97 -5.10
N SER A 68 5.13 -20.17 -4.78
CA SER A 68 4.76 -18.98 -5.54
C SER A 68 4.78 -17.76 -4.62
N ILE A 69 5.57 -16.75 -4.97
CA ILE A 69 5.60 -15.45 -4.29
C ILE A 69 4.68 -14.52 -5.07
N VAL A 70 3.70 -13.92 -4.38
CA VAL A 70 2.79 -12.94 -4.96
C VAL A 70 3.01 -11.60 -4.29
N GLU A 71 3.43 -10.62 -5.08
CA GLU A 71 3.58 -9.22 -4.71
C GLU A 71 2.34 -8.45 -5.17
N SER A 72 1.57 -7.91 -4.22
CA SER A 72 0.31 -7.21 -4.50
C SER A 72 0.52 -5.70 -4.60
N LYS A 73 0.02 -5.09 -5.67
CA LYS A 73 0.14 -3.64 -5.90
C LYS A 73 -1.22 -3.00 -6.09
N SER A 74 -1.54 -2.04 -5.22
CA SER A 74 -2.74 -1.21 -5.36
C SER A 74 -2.62 -0.25 -6.55
N VAL A 75 -3.18 -0.65 -7.71
CA VAL A 75 -3.14 0.10 -8.97
C VAL A 75 -4.50 -0.01 -9.67
N HIS A 76 -5.39 0.94 -9.39
CA HIS A 76 -6.68 1.11 -10.08
C HIS A 76 -6.57 1.82 -11.44
N GLY A 77 -5.42 2.48 -11.70
CA GLY A 77 -5.16 3.20 -12.95
C GLY A 77 -4.47 2.33 -13.99
N LYS A 78 -3.51 2.91 -14.70
CA LYS A 78 -2.66 2.18 -15.64
C LYS A 78 -1.27 1.98 -15.07
N ILE A 79 -0.71 0.80 -15.29
CA ILE A 79 0.72 0.55 -15.15
C ILE A 79 1.28 0.30 -16.55
N GLN A 80 2.35 1.00 -16.91
CA GLN A 80 3.03 0.79 -18.17
C GLN A 80 4.41 0.21 -17.89
N ILE A 81 4.75 -0.81 -18.66
CA ILE A 81 6.06 -1.43 -18.66
C ILE A 81 6.68 -1.13 -20.02
N LYS A 82 7.89 -0.60 -20.03
CA LYS A 82 8.66 -0.32 -21.25
C LYS A 82 9.67 -1.43 -21.53
N ASP A 83 10.09 -1.54 -22.79
CA ASP A 83 11.07 -2.54 -23.23
C ASP A 83 12.44 -2.42 -22.52
N ASP A 84 12.78 -1.22 -22.03
CA ASP A 84 13.99 -0.97 -21.23
C ASP A 84 13.82 -1.31 -19.73
N GLY A 85 12.69 -1.89 -19.36
CA GLY A 85 12.39 -2.29 -17.98
C GLY A 85 11.88 -1.17 -17.07
N GLN A 86 11.63 0.03 -17.59
CA GLN A 86 11.00 1.09 -16.80
C GLN A 86 9.54 0.76 -16.48
N TRP A 87 9.14 1.04 -15.24
CA TRP A 87 7.77 0.94 -14.78
C TRP A 87 7.20 2.34 -14.54
N ILE A 88 6.04 2.60 -15.09
CA ILE A 88 5.37 3.91 -15.03
C ILE A 88 3.96 3.72 -14.53
N ARG A 89 3.60 4.43 -13.46
CA ARG A 89 2.23 4.48 -12.94
C ARG A 89 1.52 5.73 -13.47
N TRP A 90 0.31 5.55 -13.99
CA TRP A 90 -0.54 6.61 -14.49
C TRP A 90 -1.63 6.94 -13.47
N PHE A 91 -1.83 8.24 -13.19
CA PHE A 91 -2.83 8.79 -12.26
C PHE A 91 -4.00 9.47 -12.98
N GLY A 92 -3.99 9.46 -14.32
CA GLY A 92 -4.99 10.06 -15.19
C GLY A 92 -4.55 9.92 -16.66
N ALA A 93 -5.12 10.72 -17.56
CA ALA A 93 -4.76 10.67 -18.98
C ALA A 93 -3.30 11.06 -19.24
N ASN A 94 -2.82 12.13 -18.59
CA ASN A 94 -1.51 12.74 -18.89
C ASN A 94 -0.58 12.86 -17.68
N GLN A 95 -0.96 12.35 -16.51
CA GLN A 95 -0.13 12.39 -15.31
C GLN A 95 0.43 11.01 -15.02
N SER A 96 1.75 10.89 -15.00
CA SER A 96 2.43 9.65 -14.67
C SER A 96 3.68 9.89 -13.83
N LYS A 97 4.15 8.84 -13.16
CA LYS A 97 5.40 8.83 -12.40
C LYS A 97 6.09 7.50 -12.60
N GLY A 98 7.42 7.53 -12.71
CA GLY A 98 8.23 6.32 -12.61
C GLY A 98 8.01 5.64 -11.26
N MET A 99 8.06 4.31 -11.25
CA MET A 99 8.01 3.51 -10.03
C MET A 99 9.10 2.44 -10.06
N ALA A 100 9.52 2.00 -8.87
CA ALA A 100 10.40 0.86 -8.77
C ALA A 100 9.71 -0.39 -9.34
N SER A 101 10.50 -1.24 -10.00
CA SER A 101 10.04 -2.49 -10.62
C SER A 101 9.52 -3.47 -9.55
N PRO A 102 8.21 -3.79 -9.53
CA PRO A 102 7.66 -4.75 -8.58
C PRO A 102 8.23 -6.17 -8.79
N ILE A 103 8.50 -6.55 -10.04
CA ILE A 103 9.09 -7.87 -10.32
C ILE A 103 10.53 -7.95 -9.81
N THR A 104 11.26 -6.83 -9.80
CA THR A 104 12.59 -6.79 -9.17
C THR A 104 12.49 -6.93 -7.66
N GLN A 105 11.47 -6.33 -7.02
CA GLN A 105 11.21 -6.53 -5.58
C GLN A 105 10.93 -8.02 -5.27
N ALA A 106 10.07 -8.66 -6.06
CA ALA A 106 9.80 -10.09 -5.94
C ALA A 106 11.05 -10.98 -6.11
N ARG A 107 11.94 -10.64 -7.05
CA ARG A 107 13.22 -11.36 -7.24
C ARG A 107 14.18 -11.19 -6.06
N LEU A 108 14.17 -10.04 -5.39
CA LEU A 108 14.98 -9.82 -4.19
C LEU A 108 14.43 -10.63 -3.01
N GLN A 109 13.11 -10.65 -2.82
CA GLN A 109 12.44 -11.50 -1.84
C GLN A 109 12.74 -12.99 -2.10
N GLU A 110 12.68 -13.43 -3.36
CA GLU A 110 13.03 -14.80 -3.76
C GLU A 110 14.45 -15.17 -3.33
N ARG A 111 15.44 -14.33 -3.65
CA ARG A 111 16.84 -14.57 -3.30
C ARG A 111 17.03 -14.68 -1.79
N PHE A 112 16.41 -13.78 -1.03
CA PHE A 112 16.44 -13.82 0.43
C PHE A 112 15.82 -15.13 0.97
N PHE A 113 14.67 -15.54 0.45
CA PHE A 113 14.01 -16.77 0.89
C PHE A 113 14.80 -18.04 0.54
N ARG A 114 15.45 -18.08 -0.62
CA ARG A 114 16.33 -19.21 -0.99
C ARG A 114 17.47 -19.37 0.02
N ASP A 115 18.08 -18.27 0.43
CA ASP A 115 19.16 -18.27 1.40
C ASP A 115 18.68 -18.72 2.79
N VAL A 116 17.59 -18.13 3.29
CA VAL A 116 16.99 -18.51 4.58
C VAL A 116 16.61 -19.99 4.62
N LEU A 117 15.92 -20.49 3.59
CA LEU A 117 15.51 -21.89 3.52
C LEU A 117 16.72 -22.83 3.36
N GLY A 118 17.69 -22.46 2.53
CA GLY A 118 18.93 -23.22 2.31
C GLY A 118 19.74 -23.41 3.59
N LYS A 119 19.93 -22.33 4.36
CA LYS A 119 20.61 -22.35 5.66
C LYS A 119 19.83 -23.18 6.68
N ALA A 120 18.53 -22.93 6.82
CA ALA A 120 17.69 -23.63 7.78
C ALA A 120 17.61 -25.14 7.53
N SER A 121 17.57 -25.55 6.26
CA SER A 121 17.55 -26.97 5.89
C SER A 121 18.93 -27.61 5.79
N LYS A 122 20.02 -26.83 5.93
CA LYS A 122 21.40 -27.24 5.62
C LYS A 122 21.53 -27.85 4.22
N ASN A 123 20.78 -27.31 3.25
CA ASN A 123 20.74 -27.81 1.87
C ASN A 123 20.62 -26.66 0.85
N GLU A 124 21.62 -25.79 0.86
CA GLU A 124 21.71 -24.63 -0.05
C GLU A 124 21.67 -25.05 -1.52
N ALA A 125 22.31 -26.17 -1.88
CA ALA A 125 22.31 -26.69 -3.25
C ALA A 125 20.89 -26.99 -3.75
N PHE A 126 20.05 -27.59 -2.91
CA PHE A 126 18.64 -27.83 -3.24
C PHE A 126 17.87 -26.52 -3.39
N PHE A 127 17.94 -25.63 -2.38
CA PHE A 127 17.17 -24.37 -2.39
C PHE A 127 17.65 -23.35 -3.43
N SER A 128 18.89 -23.46 -3.93
CA SER A 128 19.36 -22.64 -5.05
C SER A 128 18.63 -22.95 -6.38
N LYS A 129 18.18 -24.19 -6.57
CA LYS A 129 17.48 -24.67 -7.78
C LYS A 129 15.99 -24.91 -7.56
N PHE A 130 15.54 -24.78 -6.32
CA PHE A 130 14.17 -25.06 -5.92
C PHE A 130 13.17 -24.18 -6.70
N PRO A 131 12.07 -24.71 -7.26
CA PRO A 131 11.17 -23.91 -8.09
C PRO A 131 10.44 -22.84 -7.26
N ILE A 132 10.60 -21.58 -7.64
CA ILE A 132 9.85 -20.45 -7.07
C ILE A 132 9.32 -19.61 -8.23
N ASP A 133 7.99 -19.54 -8.35
CA ASP A 133 7.33 -18.66 -9.31
C ASP A 133 7.10 -17.28 -8.68
N LEU A 134 7.22 -16.22 -9.49
CA LEU A 134 7.01 -14.85 -9.03
C LEU A 134 5.81 -14.26 -9.75
N TYR A 135 4.90 -13.68 -8.98
CA TYR A 135 3.73 -13.01 -9.50
C TYR A 135 3.66 -11.57 -8.98
N VAL A 136 3.42 -10.63 -9.89
CA VAL A 136 3.06 -9.25 -9.55
C VAL A 136 1.59 -9.07 -9.89
N ALA A 137 0.79 -8.86 -8.85
CA ALA A 137 -0.66 -8.75 -8.93
C ALA A 137 -1.08 -7.29 -8.82
N ILE A 138 -1.67 -6.72 -9.87
CA ILE A 138 -2.31 -5.40 -9.79
C ILE A 138 -3.81 -5.53 -9.50
N SER A 139 -4.47 -4.44 -9.09
CA SER A 139 -5.92 -4.41 -8.89
C SER A 139 -6.69 -4.85 -10.14
N ASP A 140 -7.83 -5.54 -9.99
CA ASP A 140 -8.58 -6.12 -11.11
C ASP A 140 -9.06 -5.08 -12.14
N ASP A 141 -9.36 -3.87 -11.68
CA ASP A 141 -9.76 -2.73 -12.51
C ASP A 141 -8.56 -2.02 -13.15
N GLY A 142 -7.34 -2.37 -12.73
CA GLY A 142 -6.11 -1.85 -13.29
C GLY A 142 -5.89 -2.29 -14.75
N ILE A 143 -5.14 -1.47 -15.47
CA ILE A 143 -4.78 -1.73 -16.87
C ILE A 143 -3.26 -1.85 -16.99
N ILE A 144 -2.80 -2.91 -17.64
CA ILE A 144 -1.38 -3.10 -17.96
C ILE A 144 -1.15 -2.70 -19.41
N ILE A 145 -0.31 -1.69 -19.62
CA ILE A 145 0.24 -1.34 -20.93
C ILE A 145 1.56 -2.09 -21.06
N TRP A 146 1.54 -3.13 -21.90
CA TRP A 146 2.68 -4.01 -22.14
C TRP A 146 3.77 -3.33 -22.99
N PRO A 147 5.04 -3.77 -22.86
CA PRO A 147 6.10 -3.36 -23.75
C PRO A 147 5.91 -3.98 -25.14
N GLN A 148 6.64 -3.49 -26.15
CA GLN A 148 6.51 -4.01 -27.52
C GLN A 148 6.98 -5.47 -27.64
N SER A 149 7.92 -5.86 -26.78
CA SER A 149 8.38 -7.25 -26.60
C SER A 149 7.31 -8.21 -26.06
N GLY A 150 6.16 -7.70 -25.60
CA GLY A 150 5.02 -8.49 -25.15
C GLY A 150 4.87 -8.61 -23.64
N PRO A 151 3.95 -9.46 -23.14
CA PRO A 151 3.67 -9.54 -21.72
C PRO A 151 4.87 -9.97 -20.88
N VAL A 152 5.07 -9.30 -19.75
CA VAL A 152 6.11 -9.70 -18.78
C VAL A 152 5.59 -10.87 -17.95
N SER A 153 6.34 -11.97 -17.96
CA SER A 153 6.00 -13.18 -17.20
C SER A 153 5.80 -12.87 -15.71
N GLY A 154 4.79 -13.49 -15.11
CA GLY A 154 4.41 -13.30 -13.71
C GLY A 154 3.57 -12.03 -13.45
N VAL A 155 3.48 -11.08 -14.38
CA VAL A 155 2.69 -9.86 -14.17
C VAL A 155 1.26 -10.09 -14.63
N CYS A 156 0.28 -9.81 -13.77
CA CYS A 156 -1.14 -10.02 -14.07
C CYS A 156 -2.06 -9.21 -13.13
N LYS A 157 -3.36 -9.31 -13.36
CA LYS A 157 -4.37 -8.80 -12.42
C LYS A 157 -4.57 -9.79 -11.28
N ALA A 158 -4.98 -9.30 -10.11
CA ALA A 158 -5.14 -10.10 -8.90
C ALA A 158 -6.12 -11.27 -9.09
N ASP A 159 -7.21 -11.07 -9.82
CA ASP A 159 -8.20 -12.10 -10.15
C ASP A 159 -7.65 -13.24 -11.05
N GLN A 160 -6.49 -13.06 -11.67
CA GLN A 160 -5.85 -14.05 -12.56
C GLN A 160 -4.74 -14.87 -11.88
N VAL A 161 -4.31 -14.49 -10.69
CA VAL A 161 -3.12 -15.10 -10.04
C VAL A 161 -3.35 -16.57 -9.72
N ALA A 162 -4.52 -16.93 -9.19
CA ALA A 162 -4.81 -18.30 -8.78
C ALA A 162 -4.78 -19.25 -9.99
N ASP A 163 -5.41 -18.87 -11.11
CA ASP A 163 -5.40 -19.65 -12.35
C ASP A 163 -3.97 -19.85 -12.86
N LYS A 164 -3.15 -18.79 -12.83
CA LYS A 164 -1.73 -18.89 -13.25
C LYS A 164 -0.89 -19.82 -12.37
N ILE A 165 -1.17 -19.89 -11.07
CA ILE A 165 -0.50 -20.83 -10.17
C ILE A 165 -0.92 -22.27 -10.51
N ILE A 166 -2.22 -22.48 -10.78
CA ILE A 166 -2.75 -23.78 -11.18
C ILE A 166 -2.13 -24.25 -12.50
N GLU A 167 -2.12 -23.38 -13.52
CA GLU A 167 -1.50 -23.66 -14.83
C GLU A 167 -0.01 -24.02 -14.67
N SER A 168 0.75 -23.23 -13.91
CA SER A 168 2.17 -23.50 -13.67
C SER A 168 2.40 -24.84 -12.97
N ASN A 169 1.52 -25.21 -12.03
CA ASN A 169 1.59 -26.51 -11.35
C ASN A 169 1.30 -27.68 -12.28
N GLN A 170 0.31 -27.53 -13.15
CA GLN A 170 -0.03 -28.54 -14.16
C GLN A 170 1.13 -28.73 -15.14
N GLU A 171 1.75 -27.65 -15.61
CA GLU A 171 2.92 -27.72 -16.49
C GLU A 171 4.12 -28.41 -15.81
N LYS A 172 4.41 -28.09 -14.54
CA LYS A 172 5.49 -28.72 -13.79
C LYS A 172 5.24 -30.21 -13.56
N SER A 173 3.99 -30.58 -13.28
CA SER A 173 3.57 -31.97 -13.14
C SER A 173 3.74 -32.75 -14.44
N ALA A 174 3.30 -32.18 -15.57
CA ALA A 174 3.45 -32.79 -16.90
C ALA A 174 4.92 -33.00 -17.29
N LYS A 175 5.82 -32.10 -16.88
CA LYS A 175 7.27 -32.19 -17.09
C LYS A 175 7.98 -33.12 -16.10
N LYS A 176 7.26 -33.77 -15.17
CA LYS A 176 7.80 -34.59 -14.06
C LYS A 176 8.88 -33.83 -13.27
N GLY A 177 8.58 -32.57 -12.94
CA GLY A 177 9.46 -31.73 -12.13
C GLY A 177 9.59 -32.22 -10.68
N LEU A 178 10.24 -31.41 -9.85
CA LEU A 178 10.31 -31.65 -8.40
C LEU A 178 8.89 -31.79 -7.83
N GLU A 179 8.67 -32.81 -7.01
CA GLU A 179 7.45 -33.00 -6.24
C GLU A 179 7.75 -33.02 -4.74
N LEU A 180 7.21 -32.05 -4.02
CA LEU A 180 7.27 -31.95 -2.57
C LEU A 180 6.16 -32.77 -1.94
N THR A 181 6.50 -33.61 -0.97
CA THR A 181 5.51 -34.27 -0.12
C THR A 181 4.75 -33.25 0.73
N LEU A 182 3.51 -33.58 1.12
CA LEU A 182 2.72 -32.73 2.02
C LEU A 182 3.45 -32.43 3.34
N ASP A 183 4.19 -33.41 3.88
CA ASP A 183 4.98 -33.24 5.09
C ASP A 183 6.09 -32.18 4.91
N ASN A 184 6.83 -32.22 3.80
CA ASN A 184 7.83 -31.21 3.48
C ASN A 184 7.21 -29.82 3.29
N ARG A 185 6.04 -29.73 2.63
CA ARG A 185 5.31 -28.46 2.49
C ARG A 185 4.90 -27.89 3.85
N LYS A 186 4.37 -28.73 4.74
CA LYS A 186 3.99 -28.34 6.11
C LYS A 186 5.20 -27.92 6.95
N LYS A 187 6.35 -28.60 6.81
CA LYS A 187 7.60 -28.21 7.48
C LYS A 187 8.07 -26.83 7.05
N ILE A 188 8.07 -26.54 5.75
CA ILE A 188 8.39 -25.20 5.22
C ILE A 188 7.40 -24.17 5.79
N ALA A 189 6.10 -24.43 5.71
CA ALA A 189 5.07 -23.53 6.22
C ALA A 189 5.22 -23.23 7.72
N ALA A 190 5.43 -24.27 8.53
CA ALA A 190 5.60 -24.17 9.97
C ALA A 190 6.86 -23.39 10.33
N PHE A 191 7.98 -23.66 9.65
CA PHE A 191 9.23 -22.94 9.84
C PHE A 191 9.07 -21.45 9.53
N LEU A 192 8.54 -21.10 8.35
CA LEU A 192 8.34 -19.71 7.94
C LEU A 192 7.39 -18.95 8.87
N LYS A 193 6.33 -19.62 9.34
CA LYS A 193 5.41 -19.06 10.33
C LYS A 193 6.09 -18.83 11.69
N ALA A 194 6.97 -19.73 12.11
CA ALA A 194 7.67 -19.62 13.39
C ALA A 194 8.69 -18.47 13.42
N ILE A 195 9.36 -18.19 12.29
CA ILE A 195 10.33 -17.09 12.18
C ILE A 195 9.71 -15.78 11.69
N ASN A 196 8.39 -15.74 11.50
CA ASN A 196 7.68 -14.56 11.05
C ASN A 196 7.76 -13.44 12.10
N LYS A 197 8.18 -12.25 11.68
CA LYS A 197 8.29 -11.04 12.49
C LYS A 197 7.50 -9.90 11.83
N PRO A 198 6.17 -9.85 12.03
CA PRO A 198 5.33 -8.79 11.50
C PRO A 198 5.81 -7.41 11.93
N LEU A 199 5.69 -6.43 11.04
CA LEU A 199 5.84 -5.02 11.43
C LEU A 199 4.57 -4.61 12.16
N THR A 200 4.50 -4.86 13.47
CA THR A 200 3.48 -4.25 14.31
C THR A 200 3.78 -2.76 14.37
N LYS A 201 3.04 -1.96 13.62
CA LYS A 201 2.85 -0.55 13.99
C LYS A 201 1.88 -0.54 15.16
N THR A 202 2.34 -0.98 16.32
CA THR A 202 1.71 -0.55 17.56
C THR A 202 1.87 0.96 17.58
N ALA A 203 0.78 1.68 17.34
CA ALA A 203 0.62 2.92 18.09
C ALA A 203 0.94 2.54 19.54
N PRO A 204 1.79 3.30 20.26
CA PRO A 204 2.04 2.99 21.66
C PRO A 204 0.67 2.78 22.29
N GLU A 205 0.46 1.57 22.82
CA GLU A 205 -0.63 1.31 23.72
C GLU A 205 -0.58 2.47 24.71
N PRO A 206 -1.65 3.27 24.86
CA PRO A 206 -1.60 4.38 25.78
C PRO A 206 -1.24 3.77 27.12
N GLU A 207 0.01 3.95 27.54
CA GLU A 207 0.39 3.72 28.91
C GLU A 207 -0.66 4.49 29.69
N VAL A 208 -1.42 3.75 30.50
CA VAL A 208 -2.32 4.34 31.47
C VAL A 208 -1.40 4.99 32.49
N VAL A 209 -0.87 6.15 32.13
CA VAL A 209 -0.17 7.04 33.04
C VAL A 209 -1.27 7.62 33.88
N GLU A 210 -1.44 7.01 35.04
CA GLU A 210 -2.24 7.53 36.13
C GLU A 210 -1.92 9.02 36.31
N PRO A 211 -2.91 9.92 36.27
CA PRO A 211 -2.65 11.35 36.12
C PRO A 211 -1.99 11.87 37.39
N GLN A 212 -0.67 12.10 37.32
CA GLN A 212 0.04 12.89 38.31
C GLN A 212 -0.38 14.35 38.14
N ILE A 213 -1.03 14.87 39.17
CA ILE A 213 -1.46 16.26 39.30
C ILE A 213 -0.21 17.14 39.32
N ALA A 214 0.19 17.63 38.14
CA ALA A 214 1.20 18.67 38.00
C ALA A 214 0.47 20.02 37.88
N GLN A 215 0.83 20.91 38.80
CA GLN A 215 0.25 22.23 38.99
C GLN A 215 0.31 23.08 37.71
N ALA A 216 -0.84 23.67 37.39
CA ALA A 216 -1.02 24.58 36.28
C ALA A 216 -0.18 25.86 36.48
N ILE A 217 0.77 26.07 35.57
CA ILE A 217 1.24 27.42 35.24
C ILE A 217 0.76 27.67 33.82
N ASN A 218 -0.44 28.27 33.72
CA ASN A 218 -0.83 29.01 32.52
C ASN A 218 0.04 30.26 32.46
N PRO A 219 0.56 30.58 31.27
CA PRO A 219 -0.11 31.61 30.52
C PRO A 219 -0.18 31.24 29.04
N PHE A 220 -1.33 30.74 28.61
CA PHE A 220 -1.76 31.00 27.24
C PHE A 220 -3.12 31.70 27.28
N PRO A 221 -3.30 32.78 26.49
CA PRO A 221 -4.41 33.68 26.63
C PRO A 221 -5.73 33.02 26.22
N GLU A 222 -6.80 33.52 26.81
CA GLU A 222 -8.18 33.31 26.42
C GLU A 222 -8.41 33.42 24.90
N PRO A 223 -9.45 32.74 24.37
CA PRO A 223 -9.69 32.61 22.94
C PRO A 223 -9.93 33.98 22.33
N VAL A 224 -9.02 34.41 21.46
CA VAL A 224 -9.21 35.63 20.69
C VAL A 224 -10.37 35.41 19.73
N ALA A 225 -11.36 36.27 19.89
CA ALA A 225 -12.60 36.36 19.15
C ALA A 225 -12.41 36.34 17.62
N ASP A 226 -13.46 35.84 16.96
CA ASP A 226 -13.83 36.02 15.56
C ASP A 226 -13.01 37.06 14.79
N THR A 227 -12.01 36.59 14.05
CA THR A 227 -11.61 37.23 12.80
C THR A 227 -12.08 36.34 11.65
N ALA A 228 -13.38 36.35 11.38
CA ALA A 228 -13.91 35.87 10.11
C ALA A 228 -13.24 36.69 9.00
N THR A 229 -12.22 36.13 8.36
CA THR A 229 -11.67 36.70 7.14
C THR A 229 -12.81 36.74 6.12
N VAL A 230 -13.28 37.94 5.80
CA VAL A 230 -14.39 38.13 4.86
C VAL A 230 -13.88 37.86 3.45
N HIS A 231 -14.10 36.65 2.96
CA HIS A 231 -13.75 36.27 1.60
C HIS A 231 -14.83 36.77 0.64
N THR A 232 -14.42 37.48 -0.42
CA THR A 232 -15.32 38.00 -1.47
C THR A 232 -14.90 37.49 -2.84
N CYS A 233 -15.88 37.33 -3.74
CA CYS A 233 -15.61 36.93 -5.12
C CYS A 233 -14.82 38.03 -5.84
N LYS A 234 -13.72 37.67 -6.52
CA LYS A 234 -12.92 38.62 -7.30
C LYS A 234 -13.62 39.17 -8.54
N HIS A 235 -14.73 38.55 -8.97
CA HIS A 235 -15.42 38.92 -10.19
C HIS A 235 -16.66 39.79 -9.99
N CYS A 236 -17.40 39.57 -8.90
CA CYS A 236 -18.65 40.30 -8.62
C CYS A 236 -18.70 40.91 -7.22
N GLY A 237 -17.72 40.65 -6.35
CA GLY A 237 -17.74 41.10 -4.95
C GLY A 237 -18.73 40.35 -4.04
N GLY A 238 -19.47 39.37 -4.57
CA GLY A 238 -20.41 38.55 -3.81
C GLY A 238 -19.74 37.76 -2.68
N LYS A 239 -20.49 37.53 -1.60
CA LYS A 239 -20.04 36.78 -0.41
C LYS A 239 -20.49 35.32 -0.42
N ASN A 240 -21.35 34.93 -1.36
CA ASN A 240 -21.87 33.58 -1.49
C ASN A 240 -20.82 32.66 -2.15
N LEU A 241 -19.84 32.25 -1.34
CA LEU A 241 -18.70 31.46 -1.77
C LEU A 241 -18.73 30.06 -1.15
N GLU A 242 -18.27 29.09 -1.93
CA GLU A 242 -18.04 27.72 -1.48
C GLU A 242 -16.64 27.29 -1.91
N ILE A 243 -15.84 26.69 -1.01
CA ILE A 243 -14.60 26.04 -1.40
C ILE A 243 -14.90 24.71 -2.06
N ARG A 244 -14.52 24.57 -3.33
CA ARG A 244 -14.58 23.32 -4.09
C ARG A 244 -13.17 22.82 -4.42
N TYR A 245 -13.09 21.55 -4.78
CA TYR A 245 -11.82 20.89 -5.12
C TYR A 245 -11.86 20.38 -6.56
N SER A 246 -10.82 20.68 -7.33
CA SER A 246 -10.54 20.05 -8.63
C SER A 246 -9.09 19.56 -8.67
N TYR A 247 -8.13 20.46 -8.85
CA TYR A 247 -6.68 20.20 -8.73
C TYR A 247 -6.04 20.90 -7.52
N SER A 248 -6.64 22.01 -7.09
CA SER A 248 -6.39 22.72 -5.84
C SER A 248 -7.74 23.20 -5.29
N TYR A 249 -7.76 23.63 -4.03
CA TYR A 249 -8.94 24.29 -3.48
C TYR A 249 -9.11 25.68 -4.12
N PHE A 250 -10.34 25.99 -4.53
CA PHE A 250 -10.71 27.29 -5.09
C PHE A 250 -12.06 27.74 -4.54
N PHE A 251 -12.30 29.04 -4.51
CA PHE A 251 -13.61 29.60 -4.22
C PHE A 251 -14.48 29.53 -5.48
N TYR A 252 -15.59 28.83 -5.39
CA TYR A 252 -16.70 28.90 -6.34
C TYR A 252 -17.70 29.95 -5.85
N CYS A 253 -18.06 30.92 -6.68
CA CYS A 253 -19.08 31.91 -6.35
C CYS A 253 -20.45 31.46 -6.86
N ASN A 254 -21.42 31.28 -5.98
CA ASN A 254 -22.77 30.88 -6.37
C ASN A 254 -23.59 32.02 -7.01
N ASP A 255 -23.13 33.28 -6.89
CA ASP A 255 -23.84 34.43 -7.46
C ASP A 255 -23.47 34.71 -8.93
N CYS A 256 -22.23 34.43 -9.34
CA CYS A 256 -21.75 34.69 -10.71
C CYS A 256 -21.10 33.48 -11.38
N GLU A 257 -21.15 32.32 -10.72
CA GLU A 257 -20.70 31.01 -11.19
C GLU A 257 -19.22 30.93 -11.62
N ARG A 258 -18.39 31.89 -11.17
CA ARG A 258 -16.96 31.98 -11.50
C ARG A 258 -16.05 31.47 -10.38
N ASN A 259 -14.91 30.94 -10.78
CA ASN A 259 -13.90 30.34 -9.91
C ASN A 259 -12.80 31.34 -9.57
N THR A 260 -12.44 31.42 -8.28
CA THR A 260 -11.32 32.22 -7.79
C THR A 260 -10.29 31.32 -7.10
N ALA A 261 -9.05 31.36 -7.59
CA ALA A 261 -7.96 30.61 -6.97
C ALA A 261 -7.68 31.10 -5.53
N ILE A 262 -7.53 30.15 -4.60
CA ILE A 262 -7.18 30.43 -3.20
C ILE A 262 -5.66 30.46 -3.07
N LYS A 263 -5.13 31.54 -2.49
CA LYS A 263 -3.73 31.68 -2.08
C LYS A 263 -3.69 31.90 -0.58
N ALA A 264 -3.79 30.80 0.18
CA ALA A 264 -3.72 30.88 1.64
C ALA A 264 -2.29 31.26 2.06
N ALA A 265 -2.19 32.18 3.01
CA ALA A 265 -0.93 32.63 3.59
C ALA A 265 -0.95 32.44 5.11
N CYS A 266 0.19 32.09 5.68
CA CYS A 266 0.36 32.01 7.13
C CYS A 266 0.28 33.44 7.72
N PRO A 267 -0.56 33.70 8.73
CA PRO A 267 -0.63 35.02 9.35
C PRO A 267 0.64 35.36 10.15
N THR A 268 1.41 34.36 10.57
CA THR A 268 2.63 34.54 11.36
C THR A 268 3.84 34.91 10.49
N CYS A 269 4.13 34.13 9.44
CA CYS A 269 5.32 34.35 8.59
C CYS A 269 5.02 34.93 7.21
N GLY A 270 3.75 35.08 6.82
CA GLY A 270 3.35 35.51 5.47
C GLY A 270 3.63 34.49 4.35
N GLY A 271 4.23 33.34 4.66
CA GLY A 271 4.54 32.28 3.71
C GLY A 271 3.31 31.52 3.22
N ALA A 272 3.46 30.72 2.17
CA ALA A 272 2.37 29.91 1.63
C ALA A 272 1.85 28.91 2.67
N ALA A 273 0.54 28.92 2.91
CA ALA A 273 -0.16 27.97 3.78
C ALA A 273 -0.91 26.91 2.95
N LYS A 274 -0.98 25.68 3.45
CA LYS A 274 -1.77 24.59 2.85
C LYS A 274 -3.16 24.57 3.49
N LEU A 275 -4.18 24.20 2.72
CA LEU A 275 -5.53 24.04 3.24
C LEU A 275 -5.81 22.59 3.63
N ARG A 276 -6.25 22.37 4.87
CA ARG A 276 -6.76 21.10 5.39
C ARG A 276 -8.28 21.18 5.53
N LYS A 277 -9.01 20.21 4.98
CA LYS A 277 -10.48 20.12 5.10
C LYS A 277 -10.88 19.21 6.25
N GLN A 278 -11.83 19.64 7.06
CA GLN A 278 -12.48 18.86 8.11
C GLN A 278 -14.00 19.10 8.05
N LYS A 279 -14.75 18.15 7.51
CA LYS A 279 -16.19 18.31 7.22
C LYS A 279 -16.45 19.55 6.36
N LYS A 280 -17.16 20.56 6.88
CA LYS A 280 -17.44 21.84 6.21
C LYS A 280 -16.36 22.89 6.46
N GLU A 281 -15.46 22.65 7.40
CA GLU A 281 -14.44 23.59 7.84
C GLU A 281 -13.15 23.38 7.05
N PHE A 282 -12.47 24.48 6.75
CA PHE A 282 -11.17 24.52 6.10
C PHE A 282 -10.21 25.28 7.00
N PHE A 283 -9.05 24.69 7.26
CA PHE A 283 -8.00 25.25 8.10
C PHE A 283 -6.78 25.58 7.24
N ALA A 284 -6.13 26.71 7.51
CA ALA A 284 -4.86 27.07 6.90
C ALA A 284 -3.71 26.62 7.81
N GLU A 285 -2.81 25.81 7.26
CA GLU A 285 -1.71 25.18 7.98
C GLU A 285 -0.35 25.62 7.43
N CYS A 286 0.55 25.99 8.33
CA CYS A 286 1.93 26.32 8.01
C CYS A 286 2.89 25.37 8.73
N GLU A 287 3.64 24.57 7.96
CA GLU A 287 4.62 23.63 8.50
C GLU A 287 5.80 24.32 9.20
N LYS A 288 6.13 25.57 8.83
CA LYS A 288 7.26 26.30 9.42
C LYS A 288 6.98 26.83 10.82
N ASP A 289 5.78 27.35 11.05
CA ASP A 289 5.40 27.99 12.32
C ASP A 289 4.51 27.09 13.19
N ALA A 290 4.29 25.84 12.77
CA ALA A 290 3.30 24.93 13.36
C ALA A 290 1.90 25.57 13.54
N TYR A 291 1.56 26.54 12.68
CA TYR A 291 0.29 27.26 12.74
C TYR A 291 -0.82 26.43 12.09
N SER A 292 -1.98 26.32 12.75
CA SER A 292 -3.23 25.81 12.19
C SER A 292 -4.38 26.66 12.70
N GLY A 293 -5.12 27.29 11.79
CA GLY A 293 -6.26 28.14 12.15
C GLY A 293 -7.39 28.05 11.14
N LEU A 294 -8.62 28.31 11.59
CA LEU A 294 -9.81 28.26 10.73
C LEU A 294 -9.69 29.30 9.62
N PHE A 295 -9.83 28.85 8.38
CA PHE A 295 -9.70 29.66 7.16
C PHE A 295 -11.05 29.97 6.52
N PHE A 296 -11.95 28.98 6.42
CA PHE A 296 -13.27 29.14 5.82
C PHE A 296 -14.22 28.01 6.26
N VAL A 297 -15.52 28.27 6.29
CA VAL A 297 -16.55 27.24 6.50
C VAL A 297 -17.49 27.27 5.29
N ASN A 298 -17.59 26.14 4.59
CA ASN A 298 -18.57 26.02 3.50
C ASN A 298 -20.00 26.09 4.06
N PRO A 299 -20.94 26.72 3.33
CA PRO A 299 -22.36 26.74 3.71
C PRO A 299 -23.00 25.35 3.86
#